data_AF-A0A1F8TLA3-F1
#
_entry.id   AF-A0A1F8TLA3-F1
#
_cell.length_a   1.000
_cell.length_b   1.000
_cell.length_c   1.000
_cell.angle_alpha   90.00
_cell.angle_beta   90.00
_cell.angle_gamma   90.00
#
_symmetry.space_group_name_H-M   'P 1'
#
loop_
_entity.id
_entity.type
_entity.pdbx_description
1 polymer ?
#
loop_
_entity_poly.entity_id
_entity_poly.type
_entity_poly.pdbx_seq_one_letter_code
_entity_poly.pdbx_strand_id
1 'polypeptide(L)'
;MTVQVSPDRSRLVKFGHPLEWILSALGALNCLIVPAMFTYSQFSQPGTYLADFWPFPAIYFIEIALFGLGCLISVAKNNPDRGSAWNYLPWISAGGLLAFVILGAWTIGFFLIPALLFLIGVGIISDRRKKDNLALHFIIFIGSAMVQSIIVFFVLFME
;
A
#
# COMPACT_ATOMS: atom_id res chain seq x y z
N MET A 1 -12.47 25.84 -41.44
CA MET A 1 -11.98 24.61 -40.77
C MET A 1 -11.35 25.02 -39.44
N THR A 2 -12.01 24.76 -38.33
CA THR A 2 -11.49 25.06 -36.98
C THR A 2 -10.61 23.91 -36.51
N VAL A 3 -9.31 24.16 -36.38
CA VAL A 3 -8.35 23.20 -35.84
C VAL A 3 -8.62 23.07 -34.35
N GLN A 4 -9.23 21.95 -33.95
CA GLN A 4 -9.34 21.54 -32.55
C GLN A 4 -7.93 21.21 -32.06
N VAL A 5 -7.28 22.16 -31.37
CA VAL A 5 -5.99 21.94 -30.70
C VAL A 5 -6.27 20.98 -29.53
N SER A 6 -6.00 19.69 -29.76
CA SER A 6 -6.04 18.67 -28.72
C SER A 6 -5.08 19.06 -27.60
N PRO A 7 -5.50 19.06 -26.31
CA PRO A 7 -4.61 19.41 -25.22
C PRO A 7 -3.38 18.49 -25.21
N ASP A 8 -2.22 19.12 -25.19
CA ASP A 8 -0.89 18.52 -25.24
C ASP A 8 -0.72 17.50 -24.10
N ARG A 9 -0.88 16.20 -24.45
CA ARG A 9 -0.77 15.06 -23.52
C ARG A 9 0.57 15.00 -22.78
N SER A 10 1.61 15.67 -23.29
CA SER A 10 2.96 15.61 -22.71
C SER A 10 3.06 16.25 -21.32
N ARG A 11 2.22 17.25 -21.00
CA ARG A 11 2.25 17.93 -19.70
C ARG A 11 1.65 17.09 -18.57
N LEU A 12 0.57 16.36 -18.84
CA LEU A 12 -0.09 15.50 -17.84
C LEU A 12 0.80 14.31 -17.43
N VAL A 13 1.62 13.80 -18.35
CA VAL A 13 2.58 12.72 -18.08
C VAL A 13 3.72 13.20 -17.17
N LYS A 14 4.14 14.47 -17.28
CA LYS A 14 5.21 15.06 -16.45
C LYS A 14 4.80 15.33 -14.99
N PHE A 15 3.54 15.68 -14.73
CA PHE A 15 3.08 16.03 -13.36
C PHE A 15 2.60 14.83 -12.52
N GLY A 16 2.07 13.76 -13.14
CA GLY A 16 1.62 12.59 -12.40
C GLY A 16 2.78 11.81 -11.75
N HIS A 17 3.92 11.73 -12.44
CA HIS A 17 5.09 11.00 -11.98
C HIS A 17 5.72 11.51 -10.67
N PRO A 18 5.99 12.83 -10.48
CA PRO A 18 6.54 13.32 -9.22
C PRO A 18 5.55 13.17 -8.05
N LEU A 19 4.25 13.33 -8.28
CA LEU A 19 3.24 13.16 -7.23
C LEU A 19 3.12 11.69 -6.79
N GLU A 20 3.14 10.75 -7.75
CA GLU A 20 3.20 9.31 -7.46
C GLU A 20 4.44 8.96 -6.63
N TRP A 21 5.59 9.56 -6.94
CA TRP A 21 6.82 9.38 -6.17
C TRP A 21 6.71 9.91 -4.74
N ILE A 22 6.18 11.12 -4.56
CA ILE A 22 6.01 11.71 -3.22
C ILE A 22 5.05 10.86 -2.38
N LEU A 23 3.88 10.51 -2.94
CA LEU A 23 2.88 9.72 -2.22
C LEU A 23 3.37 8.31 -1.91
N SER A 24 4.02 7.64 -2.87
CA SER A 24 4.57 6.30 -2.63
C SER A 24 5.72 6.32 -1.62
N ALA A 25 6.58 7.34 -1.64
CA ALA A 25 7.64 7.50 -0.66
C ALA A 25 7.09 7.75 0.75
N LEU A 26 6.10 8.65 0.88
CA LEU A 26 5.45 8.91 2.17
C LEU A 26 4.70 7.69 2.69
N GLY A 27 3.99 6.97 1.82
CA GLY A 27 3.31 5.72 2.15
C GLY A 27 4.29 4.64 2.62
N ALA A 28 5.36 4.41 1.86
CA ALA A 28 6.39 3.42 2.20
C ALA A 28 7.11 3.78 3.51
N LEU A 29 7.46 5.04 3.71
CA LEU A 29 8.10 5.52 4.93
C LEU A 29 7.19 5.32 6.14
N ASN A 30 5.89 5.60 6.02
CA ASN A 30 4.93 5.33 7.10
C ASN A 30 4.81 3.81 7.38
N CYS A 31 4.76 2.97 6.34
CA CYS A 31 4.80 1.51 6.46
C CYS A 31 6.09 0.95 7.09
N LEU A 32 7.18 1.72 7.15
CA LEU A 32 8.41 1.32 7.82
C LEU A 32 8.49 1.88 9.25
N ILE A 33 8.15 3.15 9.43
CA ILE A 33 8.25 3.83 10.73
C ILE A 33 7.27 3.23 11.73
N VAL A 34 6.02 2.99 11.33
CA VAL A 34 4.98 2.51 12.25
C VAL A 34 5.37 1.14 12.83
N PRO A 35 5.67 0.11 12.02
CA PRO A 35 6.15 -1.17 12.57
C PRO A 35 7.43 -1.03 13.40
N ALA A 36 8.39 -0.20 12.99
CA ALA A 36 9.63 0.02 13.74
C ALA A 36 9.38 0.62 15.13
N MET A 37 8.50 1.62 15.23
CA MET A 37 8.12 2.26 16.49
C MET A 37 7.45 1.28 17.45
N PHE A 38 6.53 0.45 16.95
CA PHE A 38 5.85 -0.57 17.76
C PHE A 38 6.78 -1.71 18.15
N THR A 39 7.71 -2.10 17.28
CA THR A 39 8.74 -3.09 17.60
C THR A 39 9.66 -2.57 18.71
N TYR A 40 10.13 -1.33 18.60
CA TYR A 40 10.99 -0.72 19.61
C TYR A 40 10.30 -0.60 20.97
N SER A 41 9.02 -0.20 21.00
CA SER A 41 8.27 -0.08 22.25
C SER A 41 8.04 -1.43 22.94
N GLN A 42 7.86 -2.51 22.18
CA GLN A 42 7.71 -3.88 22.68
C GLN A 42 9.01 -4.42 23.31
N PHE A 43 10.15 -4.29 22.62
CA PHE A 43 11.45 -4.77 23.14
C PHE A 43 11.95 -3.97 24.35
N SER A 44 11.48 -2.73 24.51
CA SER A 44 11.83 -1.88 25.65
C SER A 44 11.09 -2.27 26.95
N GLN A 45 10.11 -3.17 26.90
CA GLN A 45 9.34 -3.65 28.06
C GLN A 45 9.36 -5.18 28.17
N PRO A 46 10.52 -5.78 28.53
CA PRO A 46 10.63 -7.23 28.71
C PRO A 46 9.69 -7.72 29.83
N GLY A 47 8.94 -8.80 29.56
CA GLY A 47 8.02 -9.44 30.52
C GLY A 47 6.54 -9.09 30.36
N THR A 48 6.14 -8.43 29.27
CA THR A 48 4.72 -8.25 28.92
C THR A 48 4.21 -9.43 28.09
N TYR A 49 2.93 -9.78 28.23
CA TYR A 49 2.27 -10.88 27.50
C TYR A 49 2.44 -10.83 25.97
N LEU A 50 2.68 -9.64 25.41
CA LEU A 50 2.93 -9.43 23.98
C LEU A 50 4.38 -9.80 23.58
N ALA A 51 5.35 -9.65 24.50
CA ALA A 51 6.73 -10.06 24.27
C ALA A 51 6.87 -11.59 24.20
N ASP A 52 6.02 -12.33 24.93
CA ASP A 52 5.96 -13.80 24.88
C ASP A 52 5.23 -14.32 23.63
N PHE A 53 4.43 -13.48 22.98
CA PHE A 53 3.73 -13.79 21.71
C PHE A 53 4.62 -13.55 20.47
N TRP A 54 5.89 -13.20 20.67
CA TRP A 54 6.88 -13.09 19.61
C TRP A 54 7.23 -14.48 19.07
N PRO A 55 7.21 -14.73 17.75
CA PRO A 55 7.43 -13.76 16.66
C PRO A 55 6.17 -13.32 15.91
N PHE A 56 4.96 -13.61 16.38
CA PHE A 56 3.75 -13.43 15.58
C PHE A 56 3.49 -12.00 15.09
N PRO A 57 3.62 -10.96 15.94
CA PRO A 57 3.49 -9.56 15.50
C PRO A 57 4.55 -9.15 14.47
N ALA A 58 5.74 -9.77 14.51
CA ALA A 58 6.87 -9.44 13.65
C ALA A 58 6.59 -9.78 12.18
N ILE A 59 5.86 -10.86 11.91
CA ILE A 59 5.52 -11.28 10.55
C ILE A 59 4.63 -10.22 9.89
N TYR A 60 3.59 -9.75 10.58
CA TYR A 60 2.71 -8.70 10.08
C TYR A 60 3.45 -7.38 9.84
N PHE A 61 4.41 -7.05 10.69
CA PHE A 61 5.26 -5.86 10.53
C PHE A 61 6.10 -5.92 9.26
N ILE A 62 6.65 -7.09 8.94
CA ILE A 62 7.37 -7.32 7.68
C ILE A 62 6.41 -7.18 6.49
N GLU A 63 5.21 -7.74 6.56
CA GLU A 63 4.21 -7.63 5.48
C GLU A 63 3.80 -6.17 5.22
N ILE A 64 3.56 -5.39 6.26
CA ILE A 64 3.25 -3.95 6.15
C ILE A 64 4.39 -3.22 5.41
N ALA A 65 5.64 -3.48 5.80
CA ALA A 65 6.81 -2.90 5.14
C ALA A 65 6.91 -3.32 3.67
N LEU A 66 6.66 -4.59 3.36
CA LEU A 66 6.67 -5.12 2.00
C LEU A 66 5.58 -4.48 1.12
N PHE A 67 4.38 -4.23 1.65
CA PHE A 67 3.33 -3.53 0.89
C PHE A 67 3.76 -2.09 0.55
N GLY A 68 4.32 -1.37 1.51
CA GLY A 68 4.86 -0.02 1.29
C GLY A 68 5.96 0.00 0.23
N LEU A 69 6.97 -0.86 0.38
CA LEU A 69 8.08 -0.99 -0.56
C LEU A 69 7.63 -1.45 -1.94
N GLY A 70 6.70 -2.41 -2.03
CA GLY A 70 6.15 -2.90 -3.29
C GLY A 70 5.47 -1.79 -4.09
N CYS A 71 4.73 -0.91 -3.41
CA CYS A 71 4.13 0.27 -4.04
C CYS A 71 5.19 1.24 -4.57
N LEU A 72 6.24 1.52 -3.77
CA LEU A 72 7.34 2.39 -4.18
C LEU A 72 8.14 1.83 -5.37
N ILE A 73 8.46 0.53 -5.34
CA ILE A 73 9.18 -0.14 -6.44
C ILE A 73 8.35 -0.11 -7.73
N SER A 74 7.03 -0.29 -7.62
CA SER A 74 6.11 -0.16 -8.76
C SER A 74 6.21 1.22 -9.41
N VAL A 75 6.19 2.29 -8.60
CA VAL A 75 6.36 3.67 -9.09
C VAL A 75 7.75 3.86 -9.69
N ALA A 76 8.79 3.34 -9.04
CA ALA A 76 10.16 3.46 -9.51
C ALA A 76 10.41 2.79 -10.86
N LYS A 77 9.78 1.64 -11.10
CA LYS A 77 9.90 0.93 -12.38
C LYS A 77 9.15 1.64 -13.51
N ASN A 78 8.11 2.42 -13.18
CA ASN A 78 7.36 3.28 -14.11
C ASN A 78 7.07 2.63 -15.48
N ASN A 79 6.51 1.41 -15.48
CA ASN A 79 6.21 0.75 -16.75
C ASN A 79 5.10 1.50 -17.50
N PRO A 80 5.33 1.88 -18.78
CA PRO A 80 4.34 2.59 -19.58
C PRO A 80 3.24 1.67 -20.13
N ASP A 81 3.50 0.36 -20.16
CA ASP A 81 2.58 -0.62 -20.74
C ASP A 81 1.33 -0.83 -19.89
N ARG A 82 0.17 -0.81 -20.56
CA ARG A 82 -1.12 -1.15 -19.96
C ARG A 82 -1.18 -2.63 -19.61
N GLY A 83 -1.77 -2.95 -18.47
CA GLY A 83 -1.90 -4.33 -17.99
C GLY A 83 -0.59 -4.97 -17.50
N SER A 84 0.48 -4.20 -17.33
CA SER A 84 1.71 -4.71 -16.69
C SER A 84 1.42 -5.12 -15.25
N ALA A 85 2.00 -6.24 -14.80
CA ALA A 85 1.89 -6.72 -13.42
C ALA A 85 2.19 -5.61 -12.38
N TRP A 86 3.08 -4.69 -12.74
CA TRP A 86 3.48 -3.56 -11.91
C TRP A 86 2.39 -2.52 -11.69
N ASN A 87 1.40 -2.39 -12.59
CA ASN A 87 0.32 -1.43 -12.42
C ASN A 87 -0.67 -1.87 -11.33
N TYR A 88 -0.72 -3.16 -11.02
CA TYR A 88 -1.59 -3.72 -9.99
C TYR A 88 -0.98 -3.63 -8.59
N LEU A 89 0.34 -3.52 -8.48
CA LEU A 89 1.07 -3.51 -7.21
C LEU A 89 0.59 -2.44 -6.22
N PRO A 90 0.35 -1.17 -6.61
CA PRO A 90 -0.17 -0.15 -5.69
C PRO A 90 -1.53 -0.53 -5.11
N TRP A 91 -2.40 -1.15 -5.91
CA TRP A 91 -3.74 -1.58 -5.50
C TRP A 91 -3.70 -2.83 -4.62
N ILE A 92 -2.83 -3.79 -4.95
CA ILE A 92 -2.56 -4.97 -4.12
C ILE A 92 -2.04 -4.51 -2.75
N SER A 93 -1.02 -3.65 -2.73
CA SER A 93 -0.44 -3.10 -1.50
C SER A 93 -1.43 -2.30 -0.68
N ALA A 94 -2.24 -1.44 -1.31
CA ALA A 94 -3.28 -0.69 -0.62
C ALA A 94 -4.33 -1.62 0.00
N GLY A 95 -4.77 -2.66 -0.72
CA GLY A 95 -5.79 -3.58 -0.21
C GLY A 95 -5.24 -4.51 0.87
N GLY A 96 -4.02 -5.02 0.73
CA GLY A 96 -3.36 -5.77 1.80
C GLY A 96 -3.21 -4.91 3.06
N LEU A 97 -2.82 -3.64 2.90
CA LEU A 97 -2.74 -2.71 4.03
C LEU A 97 -4.12 -2.40 4.63
N LEU A 98 -5.19 -2.38 3.85
CA LEU A 98 -6.56 -2.19 4.35
C LEU A 98 -6.94 -3.27 5.37
N ALA A 99 -6.56 -4.53 5.14
CA ALA A 99 -6.83 -5.60 6.10
C ALA A 99 -6.20 -5.31 7.47
N PHE A 100 -4.95 -4.83 7.48
CA PHE A 100 -4.28 -4.42 8.72
C PHE A 100 -4.88 -3.18 9.36
N VAL A 101 -5.36 -2.22 8.55
CA VAL A 101 -6.06 -1.04 9.06
C VAL A 101 -7.36 -1.43 9.75
N ILE A 102 -8.13 -2.37 9.18
CA ILE A 102 -9.41 -2.81 9.74
C ILE A 102 -9.20 -3.71 10.95
N LEU A 103 -8.41 -4.78 10.82
CA LEU A 103 -8.18 -5.75 11.89
C LEU A 103 -7.35 -5.16 13.03
N GLY A 104 -6.41 -4.28 12.71
CA GLY A 104 -5.60 -3.53 13.67
C GLY A 104 -6.22 -2.21 14.11
N ALA A 105 -7.47 -1.90 13.76
CA ALA A 105 -8.08 -0.57 13.97
C ALA A 105 -7.98 -0.05 15.41
N TRP A 106 -7.99 -0.97 16.39
CA TRP A 106 -7.91 -0.62 17.81
C TRP A 106 -6.47 -0.41 18.33
N THR A 107 -5.45 -0.70 17.51
CA THR A 107 -4.04 -0.65 17.91
C THR A 107 -3.20 0.08 16.87
N ILE A 108 -2.52 -0.65 15.99
CA ILE A 108 -1.58 -0.13 15.00
C ILE A 108 -2.29 0.41 13.75
N GLY A 109 -3.51 -0.06 13.47
CA GLY A 109 -4.26 0.24 12.26
C GLY A 109 -4.54 1.73 12.06
N PHE A 110 -4.77 2.48 13.15
CA PHE A 110 -4.98 3.93 13.08
C PHE A 110 -3.76 4.66 12.48
N PHE A 111 -2.55 4.23 12.84
CA PHE A 111 -1.30 4.81 12.34
C PHE A 111 -1.01 4.45 10.88
N LEU A 112 -1.66 3.40 10.36
CA LEU A 112 -1.53 2.96 8.97
C LEU A 112 -2.54 3.64 8.03
N ILE A 113 -3.57 4.33 8.55
CA ILE A 113 -4.55 5.07 7.73
C ILE A 113 -3.88 6.05 6.77
N PRO A 114 -2.89 6.88 7.18
CA PRO A 114 -2.23 7.78 6.23
C PRO A 114 -1.51 7.03 5.12
N ALA A 115 -0.86 5.89 5.43
CA ALA A 115 -0.21 5.06 4.42
C ALA A 115 -1.24 4.52 3.42
N LEU A 116 -2.35 3.95 3.90
CA LEU A 116 -3.44 3.47 3.06
C LEU A 116 -3.93 4.54 2.08
N LEU A 117 -4.19 5.76 2.58
CA LEU A 117 -4.65 6.86 1.74
C LEU A 117 -3.61 7.26 0.68
N PHE A 118 -2.33 7.29 1.03
CA PHE A 118 -1.26 7.57 0.07
C PHE A 118 -1.14 6.48 -1.00
N LEU A 119 -1.19 5.20 -0.63
CA LEU A 119 -1.10 4.09 -1.57
C LEU A 119 -2.31 4.06 -2.53
N ILE A 120 -3.53 4.28 -2.02
CA ILE A 120 -4.73 4.42 -2.87
C ILE A 120 -4.56 5.61 -3.82
N GLY A 121 -4.06 6.75 -3.32
CA GLY A 121 -3.77 7.93 -4.13
C GLY A 121 -2.83 7.62 -5.29
N VAL A 122 -1.74 6.89 -5.05
CA VAL A 122 -0.80 6.43 -6.08
C VAL A 122 -1.52 5.57 -7.13
N GLY A 123 -2.33 4.60 -6.71
CA GLY A 123 -3.11 3.75 -7.61
C GLY A 123 -4.03 4.57 -8.52
N ILE A 124 -4.80 5.50 -7.95
CA ILE A 124 -5.73 6.36 -8.71
C ILE A 124 -4.99 7.26 -9.70
N ILE A 125 -3.87 7.87 -9.30
CA ILE A 125 -3.10 8.76 -10.19
C ILE A 125 -2.46 7.95 -11.32
N SER A 126 -1.88 6.79 -11.00
CA SER A 126 -1.29 5.88 -11.99
C SER A 126 -2.33 5.42 -13.03
N ASP A 127 -3.51 5.02 -12.58
CA ASP A 127 -4.61 4.58 -13.44
C ASP A 127 -5.10 5.68 -14.36
N ARG A 128 -5.27 6.89 -13.82
CA ARG A 128 -5.67 8.06 -14.60
C ARG A 128 -4.61 8.44 -15.64
N ARG A 129 -3.33 8.34 -15.30
CA ARG A 129 -2.20 8.62 -16.22
C ARG A 129 -2.15 7.61 -17.36
N LYS A 130 -2.31 6.32 -17.06
CA LYS A 130 -2.21 5.23 -18.04
C LYS A 130 -3.54 4.97 -18.78
N LYS A 131 -4.64 5.54 -18.27
CA LYS A 131 -6.03 5.29 -18.68
C LYS A 131 -6.36 3.79 -18.63
N ASP A 132 -5.96 3.15 -17.54
CA ASP A 132 -6.29 1.75 -17.25
C ASP A 132 -7.69 1.64 -16.62
N ASN A 133 -8.17 0.41 -16.44
CA ASN A 133 -9.51 0.15 -15.94
C ASN A 133 -9.55 0.22 -14.41
N LEU A 134 -9.91 1.41 -13.90
CA LEU A 134 -10.00 1.67 -12.46
C LEU A 134 -10.97 0.74 -11.73
N ALA A 135 -12.05 0.27 -12.37
CA ALA A 135 -12.99 -0.65 -11.75
C ALA A 135 -12.34 -2.03 -11.49
N LEU A 136 -11.54 -2.52 -12.43
CA LEU A 136 -10.79 -3.77 -12.25
C LEU A 136 -9.79 -3.64 -11.09
N HIS A 137 -9.06 -2.54 -11.02
CA HIS A 137 -8.08 -2.31 -9.97
C HIS A 137 -8.71 -2.13 -8.60
N PHE A 138 -9.90 -1.53 -8.53
CA PHE A 138 -10.70 -1.48 -7.31
C PHE A 138 -11.15 -2.88 -6.85
N ILE A 139 -11.57 -3.75 -7.78
CA ILE A 139 -11.86 -5.16 -7.46
C ILE A 139 -10.60 -5.86 -6.91
N ILE A 140 -9.43 -5.62 -7.51
CA ILE A 140 -8.16 -6.17 -7.02
C ILE A 140 -7.83 -5.67 -5.61
N PHE A 141 -8.08 -4.40 -5.32
CA PHE A 141 -7.91 -3.82 -3.99
C PHE A 141 -8.79 -4.49 -2.94
N ILE A 142 -10.07 -4.71 -3.24
CA ILE A 142 -10.97 -5.44 -2.32
C ILE A 142 -10.54 -6.91 -2.21
N GLY A 143 -10.18 -7.54 -3.33
CA GLY A 143 -9.72 -8.93 -3.38
C GLY A 143 -8.46 -9.16 -2.57
N SER A 144 -7.46 -8.27 -2.66
CA SER A 144 -6.24 -8.38 -1.87
C SER A 144 -6.51 -8.15 -0.37
N ALA A 145 -7.42 -7.23 -0.03
CA ALA A 145 -7.86 -7.07 1.36
C ALA A 145 -8.50 -8.34 1.92
N MET A 146 -9.39 -8.98 1.17
CA MET A 146 -10.03 -10.24 1.56
C MET A 146 -9.01 -11.36 1.75
N VAL A 147 -8.11 -11.55 0.78
CA VAL A 147 -7.06 -12.57 0.85
C VAL A 147 -6.16 -12.32 2.07
N GLN A 148 -5.75 -11.07 2.30
CA GLN A 148 -4.93 -10.72 3.45
C GLN A 148 -5.67 -10.96 4.77
N SER A 149 -6.96 -10.61 4.87
CA SER A 149 -7.77 -10.92 6.06
C SER A 149 -7.88 -12.42 6.32
N ILE A 150 -8.03 -13.24 5.27
CA ILE A 150 -8.06 -14.70 5.39
C ILE A 150 -6.71 -15.22 5.89
N ILE A 151 -5.59 -14.73 5.34
CA ILE A 151 -4.24 -15.11 5.79
C ILE A 151 -4.06 -14.78 7.27
N VAL A 152 -4.36 -13.54 7.67
CA VAL A 152 -4.26 -13.11 9.08
C VAL A 152 -5.13 -13.97 9.98
N PHE A 153 -6.37 -14.29 9.56
CA PHE A 153 -7.27 -15.16 10.33
C PHE A 153 -6.70 -16.57 10.48
N PHE A 154 -6.25 -17.20 9.39
CA PHE A 154 -5.66 -18.55 9.47
C PHE A 154 -4.44 -18.60 10.36
N VAL A 155 -3.58 -17.58 10.25
CA VAL A 155 -2.36 -17.46 11.03
C VAL A 155 -2.76 -17.34 12.52
N LEU A 156 -3.68 -16.44 12.90
CA LEU A 156 -4.15 -16.30 14.29
C LEU A 156 -4.84 -17.53 14.91
N PHE A 157 -5.52 -18.37 14.13
CA PHE A 157 -6.34 -19.47 14.65
C PHE A 157 -5.69 -20.86 14.53
N MET A 158 -4.54 -20.97 13.86
CA MET A 158 -3.79 -22.24 13.78
C MET A 158 -2.64 -22.34 14.78
N GLU A 159 -2.53 -21.38 15.71
CA GLU A 159 -1.71 -21.46 16.93
C GLU A 159 -2.57 -21.77 18.15
#